data_AF-A0A1H2JVM4-F1
#
_entry.id   AF-A0A1H2JVM4-F1
#
_cell.length_a   1.000
_cell.length_b   1.000
_cell.length_c   1.000
_cell.angle_alpha   90.00
_cell.angle_beta   90.00
_cell.angle_gamma   90.00
#
_symmetry.space_group_name_H-M   'P 1'
#
loop_
_entity.id
_entity.type
_entity.pdbx_description
1 polymer ?
#
loop_
_entity_poly.entity_id
_entity_poly.type
_entity_poly.pdbx_seq_one_letter_code
_entity_poly.pdbx_strand_id
1 'polypeptide(L)'
;MTAAAVPPGALGPVLPGWALRPVLAVALAVTMLGVAGWASASPFALLVAALIGVSTVALPASHAATAFLAVCALCGLAADGAITGWLSLAVLGAHATHVTAALAAVVPVRARVERAALLPTLRRFAMAQAAGQLLVLLAWAVS
;
A
#
# COMPACT_ATOMS: atom_id res chain seq x y z
N MET A 1 15.33 -6.76 -29.28
CA MET A 1 15.72 -5.35 -29.12
C MET A 1 16.82 -5.28 -28.07
N THR A 2 18.07 -5.09 -28.49
CA THR A 2 19.22 -4.93 -27.58
C THR A 2 19.15 -3.54 -26.95
N ALA A 3 19.03 -3.48 -25.63
CA ALA A 3 19.05 -2.21 -24.92
C ALA A 3 20.38 -1.50 -25.18
N ALA A 4 20.34 -0.26 -25.69
CA ALA A 4 21.52 0.57 -25.81
C ALA A 4 22.19 0.71 -24.43
N ALA A 5 23.50 0.47 -24.36
CA ALA A 5 24.24 0.58 -23.11
C ALA A 5 24.14 2.01 -22.57
N VAL A 6 23.66 2.15 -21.33
CA VAL A 6 23.60 3.44 -20.63
C VAL A 6 25.04 3.90 -20.40
N PRO A 7 25.45 5.11 -20.84
CA PRO A 7 26.80 5.62 -20.63
C PRO A 7 27.17 5.62 -19.14
N PRO A 8 28.44 5.37 -18.78
CA PRO A 8 28.89 5.49 -17.39
C PRO A 8 28.52 6.86 -16.80
N GLY A 9 27.77 6.87 -15.70
CA GLY A 9 27.31 8.10 -15.03
C GLY A 9 25.98 8.69 -15.53
N ALA A 10 25.37 8.12 -16.58
CA ALA A 10 24.02 8.50 -17.00
C ALA A 10 22.96 7.74 -16.19
N LEU A 11 21.86 8.41 -15.86
CA LEU A 11 20.73 7.77 -15.20
C LEU A 11 19.99 6.86 -16.18
N GLY A 12 19.58 5.68 -15.70
CA GLY A 12 18.66 4.81 -16.42
C GLY A 12 17.24 5.41 -16.52
N PRO A 13 16.23 4.63 -16.95
CA PRO A 13 14.84 5.06 -16.91
C PRO A 13 14.41 5.48 -15.49
N VAL A 14 13.90 6.70 -15.37
CA VAL A 14 13.51 7.31 -14.09
C VAL A 14 11.99 7.45 -13.96
N LEU A 15 11.51 7.50 -12.71
CA LEU A 15 10.16 7.89 -12.32
C LEU A 15 10.21 9.18 -11.51
N PRO A 16 9.28 10.13 -11.75
CA PRO A 16 9.23 11.33 -10.94
C PRO A 16 8.69 10.99 -9.53
N GLY A 17 9.31 11.55 -8.50
CA GLY A 17 8.97 11.27 -7.09
C GLY A 17 7.53 11.63 -6.74
N TRP A 18 6.95 12.64 -7.39
CA TRP A 18 5.53 13.01 -7.20
C TRP A 18 4.57 11.85 -7.53
N ALA A 19 4.96 10.92 -8.41
CA ALA A 19 4.11 9.79 -8.81
C ALA A 19 3.81 8.82 -7.65
N LEU A 20 4.60 8.84 -6.57
CA LEU A 20 4.32 8.03 -5.39
C LEU A 20 3.06 8.47 -4.65
N ARG A 21 2.67 9.75 -4.74
CA ARG A 21 1.46 10.27 -4.07
C ARG A 21 0.15 9.71 -4.64
N PRO A 22 -0.11 9.72 -5.95
CA PRO A 22 -1.31 9.08 -6.49
C PRO A 22 -1.29 7.56 -6.27
N VAL A 23 -0.12 6.90 -6.32
CA VAL A 23 -0.01 5.47 -6.01
C VAL A 23 -0.41 5.17 -4.56
N LEU A 24 0.07 5.99 -3.61
CA LEU A 24 -0.32 5.91 -2.21
C LEU A 24 -1.83 6.17 -2.01
N ALA A 25 -2.39 7.18 -2.70
CA ALA A 25 -3.82 7.46 -2.65
C ALA A 25 -4.66 6.27 -3.14
N VAL A 26 -4.25 5.61 -4.21
CA VAL A 26 -4.90 4.38 -4.71
C VAL A 26 -4.77 3.25 -3.69
N ALA A 27 -3.59 3.04 -3.11
CA ALA A 27 -3.39 2.00 -2.09
C ALA A 27 -4.27 2.21 -0.85
N LEU A 28 -4.39 3.46 -0.38
CA LEU A 28 -5.29 3.84 0.70
C LEU A 28 -6.75 3.55 0.35
N ALA A 29 -7.19 3.91 -0.86
CA ALA A 29 -8.54 3.64 -1.33
C ALA A 29 -8.83 2.13 -1.39
N VAL A 30 -7.89 1.34 -1.93
CA VAL A 30 -8.00 -0.13 -1.96
C VAL A 30 -8.09 -0.71 -0.55
N THR A 31 -7.29 -0.22 0.39
CA THR A 31 -7.36 -0.65 1.80
C THR A 31 -8.71 -0.32 2.41
N MET A 32 -9.21 0.90 2.21
CA MET A 32 -10.53 1.31 2.72
C MET A 32 -11.65 0.47 2.13
N LEU A 33 -11.64 0.21 0.82
CA LEU A 33 -12.64 -0.62 0.15
C LEU A 33 -12.60 -2.06 0.66
N GLY A 34 -11.40 -2.63 0.79
CA GLY A 34 -11.20 -3.96 1.36
C GLY A 34 -11.75 -4.05 2.78
N VAL A 35 -11.42 -3.09 3.64
CA VAL A 35 -11.90 -3.05 5.03
C VAL A 35 -13.40 -2.80 5.11
N ALA A 36 -13.97 -1.90 4.32
CA ALA A 36 -15.41 -1.62 4.33
C ALA A 36 -16.24 -2.79 3.78
N GLY A 37 -15.70 -3.55 2.83
CA GLY A 37 -16.35 -4.74 2.30
C GLY A 37 -16.18 -5.97 3.19
N TRP A 38 -15.08 -6.05 3.95
CA TRP A 38 -14.78 -7.18 4.83
C TRP A 38 -15.39 -7.00 6.22
N ALA A 39 -15.13 -5.86 6.85
CA ALA A 39 -15.68 -5.53 8.15
C ALA A 39 -16.94 -4.69 7.96
N SER A 40 -17.98 -4.96 8.75
CA SER A 40 -19.15 -4.08 8.88
C SER A 40 -18.77 -2.78 9.62
N ALA A 41 -17.78 -2.06 9.11
CA ALA A 41 -17.19 -0.89 9.72
C ALA A 41 -18.19 0.25 9.76
N SER A 42 -18.27 0.95 10.90
CA SER A 42 -19.19 2.08 11.03
C SER A 42 -18.80 3.20 10.05
N PRO A 43 -19.77 3.94 9.48
CA PRO A 43 -19.49 5.08 8.60
C PRO A 43 -18.58 6.13 9.26
N PHE A 44 -18.70 6.30 10.57
CA PHE A 44 -17.84 7.18 11.36
C PHE A 44 -16.38 6.72 11.35
N ALA A 45 -16.11 5.42 11.57
CA ALA A 45 -14.76 4.88 11.51
C ALA A 45 -14.14 5.01 10.12
N LEU A 46 -14.93 4.78 9.06
CA LEU A 46 -14.49 4.98 7.67
C LEU A 46 -14.18 6.45 7.36
N LEU A 47 -14.97 7.39 7.89
CA LEU A 47 -14.69 8.82 7.77
C LEU A 47 -13.37 9.20 8.46
N VAL A 48 -13.15 8.71 9.69
CA VAL A 48 -11.88 8.93 10.40
C VAL A 48 -10.71 8.36 9.60
N ALA A 49 -10.84 7.13 9.09
CA ALA A 49 -9.82 6.52 8.23
C ALA A 49 -9.57 7.35 6.97
N ALA A 50 -10.61 7.87 6.31
CA ALA A 50 -10.48 8.72 5.13
C ALA A 50 -9.70 10.01 5.43
N LEU A 51 -10.01 10.69 6.54
CA LEU A 51 -9.31 11.91 6.95
C LEU A 51 -7.82 11.64 7.21
N ILE A 52 -7.49 10.56 7.93
CA ILE A 52 -6.10 10.15 8.18
C ILE A 52 -5.41 9.73 6.87
N GLY A 53 -6.14 9.08 5.96
CA GLY A 53 -5.65 8.72 4.63
C GLY A 53 -5.26 9.95 3.80
N VAL A 54 -6.09 10.99 3.80
CA VAL A 54 -5.77 12.28 3.18
C VAL A 54 -4.51 12.88 3.81
N SER A 55 -4.40 12.88 5.14
CA SER A 55 -3.19 13.33 5.85
C SER A 55 -1.96 12.52 5.45
N THR A 56 -2.10 11.21 5.22
CA THR A 56 -1.01 10.32 4.80
C THR A 56 -0.47 10.70 3.41
N VAL A 57 -1.35 11.04 2.47
CA VAL A 57 -0.94 11.52 1.13
C VAL A 57 -0.29 12.90 1.21
N ALA A 58 -0.80 13.78 2.07
CA ALA A 58 -0.29 15.13 2.24
C ALA A 58 1.09 15.15 2.92
N LEU A 59 1.26 14.32 3.95
CA LEU A 59 2.41 14.29 4.87
C LEU A 59 2.97 12.85 4.98
N PRO A 60 3.58 12.30 3.92
CA PRO A 60 4.01 10.90 3.91
C PRO A 60 5.11 10.58 4.92
N ALA A 61 5.88 11.57 5.38
CA ALA A 61 6.90 11.41 6.42
C ALA A 61 6.35 11.44 7.85
N SER A 62 5.03 11.57 8.03
CA SER A 62 4.38 11.56 9.34
C SER A 62 3.95 10.15 9.77
N HIS A 63 3.49 10.01 11.01
CA HIS A 63 2.89 8.77 11.51
C HIS A 63 1.46 8.50 10.99
N ALA A 64 0.93 9.32 10.08
CA ALA A 64 -0.44 9.19 9.58
C ALA A 64 -0.69 7.83 8.90
N ALA A 65 0.29 7.29 8.16
CA ALA A 65 0.15 5.96 7.54
C ALA A 65 -0.03 4.85 8.59
N THR A 66 0.72 4.93 9.68
CA THR A 66 0.60 3.99 10.81
C THR A 66 -0.76 4.13 11.48
N ALA A 67 -1.22 5.36 11.75
CA ALA A 67 -2.53 5.62 12.32
C ALA A 67 -3.66 5.12 11.42
N PHE A 68 -3.56 5.32 10.10
CA PHE A 68 -4.51 4.81 9.12
C PHE A 68 -4.62 3.28 9.18
N LEU A 69 -3.47 2.59 9.11
CA LEU A 69 -3.43 1.13 9.17
C LEU A 69 -3.94 0.59 10.52
N ALA A 70 -3.66 1.29 11.62
CA ALA A 70 -4.19 0.93 12.94
C ALA A 70 -5.72 1.04 12.99
N VAL A 71 -6.31 2.12 12.48
CA VAL A 71 -7.77 2.27 12.40
C VAL A 71 -8.38 1.17 11.53
N CYS A 72 -7.79 0.88 10.37
CA CYS A 72 -8.22 -0.23 9.50
C CYS A 72 -8.16 -1.59 10.21
N ALA A 73 -7.07 -1.87 10.94
CA ALA A 73 -6.93 -3.10 11.70
C ALA A 73 -7.97 -3.20 12.84
N LEU A 74 -8.23 -2.11 13.55
CA LEU A 74 -9.28 -2.05 14.58
C LEU A 74 -10.67 -2.33 14.01
N CYS A 75 -10.97 -1.82 12.80
CA CYS A 75 -12.21 -2.16 12.09
C CYS A 75 -12.29 -3.67 11.81
N GLY A 76 -11.17 -4.27 11.39
CA GLY A 76 -11.08 -5.72 11.15
C GLY A 76 -11.28 -6.58 12.39
N LEU A 77 -10.86 -6.12 13.58
CA LEU A 77 -11.11 -6.85 14.84
C LEU A 77 -12.59 -6.94 15.20
N ALA A 78 -13.42 -6.02 14.69
CA ALA A 78 -14.86 -6.04 14.86
C ALA A 78 -15.60 -6.84 13.76
N ALA A 79 -14.86 -7.43 12.80
CA ALA A 79 -15.46 -8.28 11.78
C ALA A 79 -16.00 -9.58 12.39
N ASP A 80 -17.01 -10.15 11.74
CA ASP A 80 -17.72 -11.39 12.14
C ASP A 80 -16.88 -12.68 11.96
N GLY A 81 -15.59 -12.54 11.67
CA GLY A 81 -14.63 -13.64 11.54
C GLY A 81 -14.64 -14.32 10.16
N ALA A 82 -15.51 -13.91 9.23
CA ALA A 82 -15.56 -14.51 7.89
C ALA A 82 -14.30 -14.18 7.07
N ILE A 83 -13.65 -15.22 6.56
CA ILE A 83 -12.50 -15.08 5.66
C ILE A 83 -13.03 -15.00 4.23
N THR A 84 -12.87 -13.84 3.59
CA THR A 84 -13.45 -13.56 2.27
C THR A 84 -12.45 -12.93 1.31
N GLY A 85 -12.83 -12.81 0.04
CA GLY A 85 -12.07 -12.04 -0.94
C GLY A 85 -11.84 -10.57 -0.54
N TRP A 86 -12.72 -10.01 0.30
CA TRP A 86 -12.53 -8.66 0.84
C TRP A 86 -11.36 -8.57 1.82
N LEU A 87 -11.14 -9.60 2.64
CA LEU A 87 -9.95 -9.69 3.49
C LEU A 87 -8.67 -9.76 2.64
N SER A 88 -8.68 -10.55 1.56
CA SER A 88 -7.57 -10.60 0.60
C SER A 88 -7.26 -9.21 0.04
N LEU A 89 -8.29 -8.44 -0.35
CA LEU A 89 -8.15 -7.07 -0.82
C LEU A 89 -7.64 -6.11 0.29
N ALA A 90 -8.13 -6.25 1.52
CA ALA A 90 -7.70 -5.46 2.66
C ALA A 90 -6.23 -5.67 3.00
N VAL A 91 -5.76 -6.93 2.99
CA VAL A 91 -4.35 -7.30 3.22
C VAL A 91 -3.45 -6.75 2.11
N LEU A 92 -3.87 -6.88 0.85
CA LEU A 92 -3.18 -6.27 -0.29
C LEU A 92 -3.08 -4.75 -0.18
N GLY A 93 -4.21 -4.10 0.11
CA GLY A 93 -4.26 -2.66 0.31
C GLY A 93 -3.30 -2.23 1.43
N ALA A 94 -3.41 -2.85 2.61
CA ALA A 94 -2.62 -2.48 3.78
C ALA A 94 -1.11 -2.56 3.52
N HIS A 95 -0.66 -3.65 2.89
CA HIS A 95 0.75 -3.83 2.56
C HIS A 95 1.21 -2.84 1.47
N ALA A 96 0.38 -2.61 0.44
CA ALA A 96 0.66 -1.60 -0.58
C ALA A 96 0.76 -0.19 0.04
N THR A 97 -0.16 0.18 0.93
CA THR A 97 -0.15 1.44 1.68
C THR A 97 1.11 1.58 2.50
N HIS A 98 1.49 0.56 3.27
CA HIS A 98 2.71 0.60 4.08
C HIS A 98 3.97 0.85 3.23
N VAL A 99 4.17 0.06 2.17
CA VAL A 99 5.36 0.17 1.31
C VAL A 99 5.38 1.48 0.54
N THR A 100 4.24 1.91 -0.01
CA THR A 100 4.15 3.16 -0.78
C THR A 100 4.30 4.39 0.11
N ALA A 101 3.77 4.37 1.34
CA ALA A 101 3.99 5.42 2.33
C ALA A 101 5.47 5.50 2.73
N ALA A 102 6.13 4.37 3.01
CA ALA A 102 7.54 4.34 3.33
C ALA A 102 8.41 4.89 2.19
N LEU A 103 8.09 4.56 0.93
CA LEU A 103 8.76 5.13 -0.24
C LEU A 103 8.49 6.64 -0.38
N ALA A 104 7.24 7.07 -0.21
CA ALA A 104 6.85 8.48 -0.31
C ALA A 104 7.45 9.34 0.82
N ALA A 105 7.77 8.73 1.98
CA ALA A 105 8.42 9.40 3.10
C ALA A 105 9.89 9.75 2.79
N VAL A 106 10.60 8.89 2.07
CA VAL A 106 12.04 9.04 1.81
C VAL A 106 12.36 9.66 0.44
N VAL A 107 11.44 9.59 -0.52
CA VAL A 107 11.63 10.15 -1.87
C VAL A 107 11.09 11.58 -1.92
N PRO A 108 11.94 12.60 -2.16
CA PRO A 108 11.48 13.97 -2.32
C PRO A 108 10.55 14.10 -3.54
N VAL A 109 9.49 14.91 -3.40
CA VAL A 109 8.47 15.10 -4.46
C VAL A 109 9.05 15.56 -5.79
N ARG A 110 10.09 16.40 -5.76
CA ARG A 110 10.77 16.94 -6.95
C ARG A 110 11.91 16.05 -7.46
N ALA A 111 12.24 14.96 -6.77
CA ALA A 111 13.30 14.06 -7.17
C ALA A 111 12.90 13.17 -8.35
N ARG A 112 13.89 12.57 -9.00
CA ARG A 112 13.73 11.50 -9.98
C ARG A 112 14.38 10.24 -9.41
N VAL A 113 13.65 9.14 -9.40
CA VAL A 113 14.10 7.86 -8.86
C VAL A 113 14.33 6.90 -10.01
N GLU A 114 15.52 6.30 -10.09
CA GLU A 114 15.76 5.25 -11.07
C GLU A 114 14.87 4.04 -10.80
N ARG A 115 14.27 3.48 -11.85
CA ARG A 115 13.44 2.26 -11.72
C ARG A 115 14.23 1.10 -11.13
N ALA A 116 15.52 1.01 -11.44
CA ALA A 116 16.41 -0.01 -10.90
C ALA A 116 16.55 0.08 -9.37
N ALA A 117 16.53 1.30 -8.80
CA ALA A 117 16.60 1.51 -7.36
C ALA A 117 15.35 1.00 -6.62
N LEU A 118 14.19 0.97 -7.29
CA LEU A 118 12.94 0.46 -6.72
C LEU A 118 12.83 -1.07 -6.79
N LEU A 119 13.60 -1.72 -7.66
CA LEU A 119 13.46 -3.15 -7.96
C LEU A 119 13.61 -4.06 -6.74
N PRO A 120 14.58 -3.85 -5.82
CA PRO A 120 14.68 -4.68 -4.61
C PRO A 120 13.43 -4.58 -3.73
N THR A 121 12.88 -3.38 -3.56
CA THR A 121 11.65 -3.14 -2.79
C THR A 121 10.45 -3.78 -3.45
N LEU A 122 10.29 -3.63 -4.77
CA LEU A 122 9.20 -4.25 -5.53
C LEU A 122 9.23 -5.78 -5.47
N ARG A 123 10.43 -6.39 -5.53
CA ARG A 123 10.60 -7.84 -5.37
C ARG A 123 10.18 -8.30 -3.97
N ARG A 124 10.62 -7.59 -2.93
CA ARG A 124 10.23 -7.89 -1.54
C ARG A 124 8.72 -7.76 -1.33
N PHE A 125 8.13 -6.68 -1.87
CA PHE A 125 6.69 -6.49 -1.88
C PHE A 125 5.97 -7.67 -2.56
N ALA A 126 6.37 -8.04 -3.77
CA ALA A 126 5.74 -9.13 -4.51
C ALA A 126 5.84 -10.48 -3.76
N MET A 127 7.00 -10.81 -3.18
CA MET A 127 7.18 -12.05 -2.42
C MET A 127 6.33 -12.08 -1.16
N ALA A 128 6.38 -11.02 -0.34
CA ALA A 128 5.58 -10.93 0.88
C ALA A 128 4.08 -10.88 0.57
N GLN A 129 3.69 -10.21 -0.52
CA GLN A 129 2.31 -10.19 -0.98
C GLN A 129 1.83 -11.56 -1.44
N ALA A 130 2.63 -12.28 -2.25
CA ALA A 130 2.28 -13.63 -2.68
C ALA A 130 2.12 -14.58 -1.49
N ALA A 131 3.03 -14.51 -0.51
CA ALA A 131 2.91 -15.29 0.73
C ALA A 131 1.65 -14.91 1.52
N GLY A 132 1.38 -13.63 1.72
CA GLY A 132 0.18 -13.16 2.43
C GLY A 132 -1.11 -13.57 1.73
N GLN A 133 -1.17 -13.48 0.41
CA GLN A 133 -2.35 -13.91 -0.36
C GLN A 133 -2.55 -15.42 -0.31
N LEU A 134 -1.46 -16.20 -0.40
CA LEU A 134 -1.54 -17.64 -0.21
C LEU A 134 -2.09 -18.00 1.18
N LEU A 135 -1.65 -17.31 2.23
CA LEU A 135 -2.18 -17.51 3.58
C LEU A 135 -3.68 -17.18 3.68
N VAL A 136 -4.14 -16.09 3.07
CA VAL A 136 -5.58 -15.77 3.04
C VAL A 136 -6.38 -16.84 2.29
N LEU A 137 -5.88 -17.30 1.13
CA LEU A 137 -6.53 -18.37 0.36
C LEU A 137 -6.56 -19.69 1.13
N LEU A 138 -5.46 -20.06 1.78
CA LEU A 138 -5.39 -21.24 2.63
C LEU A 138 -6.37 -21.13 3.80
N ALA A 139 -6.41 -19.98 4.47
CA ALA A 139 -7.33 -19.74 5.57
C ALA A 139 -8.78 -19.81 5.10
N TRP A 140 -9.10 -19.26 3.94
CA TRP A 140 -10.43 -19.33 3.33
C TRP A 140 -10.82 -20.76 2.97
N ALA A 141 -9.89 -21.56 2.46
CA ALA A 141 -10.15 -22.95 2.11
C ALA A 141 -10.44 -23.86 3.32
N VAL A 142 -10.08 -23.43 4.54
CA VAL A 142 -10.27 -24.21 5.78
C VAL A 142 -11.26 -23.58 6.77
N SER A 143 -11.91 -22.46 6.41
CA SER A 143 -12.98 -21.81 7.19
C SER A 143 -14.36 -22.20 6.67
#